data_AF-A0A7Y8I7Z6-F1
#
_entry.id   AF-A0A7Y8I7Z6-F1
#
_cell.length_a   1.000
_cell.length_b   1.000
_cell.length_c   1.000
_cell.angle_alpha   90.00
_cell.angle_beta   90.00
_cell.angle_gamma   90.00
#
_symmetry.space_group_name_H-M   'P 1'
#
loop_
_entity.id
_entity.type
_entity.pdbx_description
1 polymer ?
#
loop_
_entity_poly.entity_id
_entity_poly.type
_entity_poly.pdbx_seq_one_letter_code
_entity_poly.pdbx_strand_id
1 'polypeptide(L)'
;MITTSAVEKYYLEKSNRKLIYPPTEKIGIIQVDNFPELGKLTALRFIEWVQQNPEGVISLPTGKTPEHFIKWVYHILKNWDKKEIHDELKTVGINNSSKPKMDKLRFVQIDEFYPIDVAQHNSFYYYIQKFYFKNLGLDPKKALFMNINKIGTAEDLPLEVIFPENIVDLSLRVR
;
A
#
# COMPACT_ATOMS: atom_id res chain seq x y z
N MET A 1 25.71 -1.20 -8.30
CA MET A 1 24.40 -1.82 -7.98
C MET A 1 23.53 -1.76 -9.22
N ILE A 2 22.81 -2.85 -9.51
CA ILE A 2 21.86 -2.95 -10.63
C ILE A 2 20.56 -3.44 -10.02
N THR A 3 19.42 -2.85 -10.41
CA THR A 3 18.11 -3.37 -9.99
C THR A 3 17.83 -4.73 -10.64
N THR A 4 17.21 -5.65 -9.91
CA THR A 4 16.78 -6.95 -10.45
C THR A 4 15.37 -6.93 -11.05
N SER A 5 14.60 -5.87 -10.81
CA SER A 5 13.22 -5.71 -11.33
C SER A 5 13.23 -5.24 -12.79
N ALA A 6 12.40 -5.84 -13.63
CA ALA A 6 12.23 -5.40 -15.02
C ALA A 6 11.52 -4.03 -15.08
N VAL A 7 10.55 -3.82 -14.18
CA VAL A 7 9.84 -2.54 -14.05
C VAL A 7 10.80 -1.42 -13.68
N GLU A 8 11.63 -1.62 -12.67
CA GLU A 8 12.60 -0.62 -12.23
C GLU A 8 13.65 -0.32 -13.32
N LYS A 9 14.10 -1.33 -14.07
CA LYS A 9 15.01 -1.14 -15.22
C LYS A 9 14.38 -0.24 -16.28
N TYR A 10 13.14 -0.54 -16.68
CA TYR A 10 12.41 0.25 -17.67
C TYR A 10 12.30 1.72 -17.25
N TYR A 11 11.90 1.99 -16.00
CA TYR A 11 11.75 3.36 -15.53
C TYR A 11 13.09 4.08 -15.33
N LEU A 12 14.15 3.36 -14.94
CA LEU A 12 15.48 3.92 -14.84
C LEU A 12 16.01 4.33 -16.22
N GLU A 13 15.86 3.48 -17.24
CA GLU A 13 16.20 3.78 -18.64
C GLU A 13 15.38 4.98 -19.16
N LYS A 14 14.06 4.98 -18.92
CA LYS A 14 13.16 6.09 -19.28
C LYS A 14 13.60 7.42 -18.65
N SER A 15 14.10 7.39 -17.41
CA SER A 15 14.56 8.59 -16.70
C SER A 15 15.90 9.14 -17.22
N ASN A 16 16.68 8.34 -17.96
CA ASN A 16 18.05 8.64 -18.37
C ASN A 16 18.96 9.03 -17.18
N ARG A 17 18.71 8.45 -16.00
CA ARG A 17 19.50 8.65 -14.78
C ARG A 17 20.27 7.38 -14.40
N LYS A 18 21.28 7.54 -13.57
CA LYS A 18 21.91 6.42 -12.86
C LYS A 18 21.07 6.07 -11.64
N LEU A 19 21.05 4.79 -11.27
CA LEU A 19 20.32 4.33 -10.09
C LEU A 19 20.85 4.97 -8.81
N ILE A 20 22.18 5.19 -8.72
CA ILE A 20 22.85 5.83 -7.58
C ILE A 20 24.00 6.68 -8.10
N TYR A 21 24.13 7.91 -7.59
CA TYR A 21 25.23 8.84 -7.81
C TYR A 21 26.14 8.94 -6.56
N PRO A 22 27.19 8.10 -6.43
CA PRO A 22 28.14 8.19 -5.32
C PRO A 22 29.02 9.44 -5.41
N PRO A 23 29.56 9.94 -4.28
CA PRO A 23 29.44 9.37 -2.92
C PRO A 23 28.20 9.83 -2.16
N THR A 24 27.46 10.81 -2.68
CA THR A 24 26.35 11.49 -1.99
C THR A 24 25.17 10.56 -1.77
N GLU A 25 24.71 9.89 -2.82
CA GLU A 25 23.54 9.01 -2.73
C GLU A 25 23.92 7.66 -2.11
N LYS A 26 23.09 7.22 -1.15
CA LYS A 26 23.26 5.96 -0.41
C LYS A 26 22.22 4.90 -0.74
N ILE A 27 21.17 5.27 -1.47
CA ILE A 27 20.06 4.40 -1.87
C ILE A 27 19.73 4.62 -3.34
N GLY A 28 19.14 3.60 -3.97
CA GLY A 28 18.66 3.69 -5.35
C GLY A 28 17.53 4.69 -5.50
N ILE A 29 17.60 5.52 -6.55
CA ILE A 29 16.57 6.50 -6.90
C ILE A 29 16.10 6.22 -8.33
N ILE A 30 14.77 6.16 -8.49
CA ILE A 30 14.13 6.13 -9.81
C ILE A 30 13.27 7.39 -9.91
N GLN A 31 13.64 8.26 -10.85
CA GLN A 31 12.94 9.52 -11.07
C GLN A 31 11.85 9.34 -12.14
N VAL A 32 10.69 9.95 -11.90
CA VAL A 32 9.58 10.04 -12.85
C VAL A 32 9.12 11.49 -12.97
N ASP A 33 8.40 11.81 -14.04
CA ASP A 33 8.06 13.20 -14.37
C ASP A 33 6.97 13.80 -13.49
N ASN A 34 6.09 12.96 -12.93
CA ASN A 34 4.94 13.43 -12.17
C ASN A 34 4.37 12.36 -11.23
N PHE A 35 3.45 12.81 -10.38
CA PHE A 35 2.82 12.00 -9.35
C PHE A 35 1.92 10.85 -9.88
N PRO A 36 1.11 11.04 -10.94
CA PRO A 36 0.44 9.91 -11.62
C PRO A 36 1.39 8.81 -12.12
N GLU A 37 2.51 9.18 -12.74
CA GLU A 37 3.52 8.22 -13.21
C GLU A 37 4.19 7.50 -12.04
N LEU A 38 4.42 8.18 -10.90
CA LEU A 38 4.92 7.53 -9.68
C LEU A 38 3.95 6.46 -9.19
N GLY A 39 2.64 6.75 -9.19
CA GLY A 39 1.60 5.78 -8.87
C GLY A 39 1.59 4.57 -9.81
N LYS A 40 1.76 4.81 -11.12
CA LYS A 40 1.83 3.76 -12.14
C LYS A 40 3.05 2.85 -11.95
N LEU A 41 4.24 3.44 -11.81
CA LEU A 41 5.50 2.74 -11.54
C LEU A 41 5.34 1.84 -10.31
N THR A 42 4.84 2.42 -9.21
CA THR A 42 4.70 1.71 -7.93
C THR A 42 3.70 0.56 -8.06
N ALA A 43 2.60 0.76 -8.80
CA ALA A 43 1.60 -0.27 -9.03
C ALA A 43 2.14 -1.43 -9.88
N LEU A 44 2.85 -1.14 -10.98
CA LEU A 44 3.48 -2.15 -11.82
C LEU A 44 4.54 -2.93 -11.04
N ARG A 45 5.37 -2.23 -10.25
CA ARG A 45 6.38 -2.87 -9.40
C ARG A 45 5.75 -3.77 -8.34
N PHE A 46 4.64 -3.35 -7.76
CA PHE A 46 3.87 -4.15 -6.82
C PHE A 46 3.28 -5.41 -7.48
N ILE A 47 2.71 -5.31 -8.68
CA ILE A 47 2.20 -6.47 -9.44
C ILE A 47 3.32 -7.47 -9.73
N GLU A 48 4.48 -6.99 -10.20
CA GLU A 48 5.67 -7.82 -10.42
C GLU A 48 6.11 -8.52 -9.12
N TRP A 49 6.16 -7.78 -8.00
CA TRP A 49 6.53 -8.33 -6.71
C TRP A 49 5.54 -9.40 -6.23
N VAL A 50 4.23 -9.20 -6.38
CA VAL A 50 3.21 -10.18 -5.97
C VAL A 50 3.30 -11.46 -6.82
N GLN A 51 3.62 -11.37 -8.11
CA GLN A 51 3.87 -12.57 -8.92
C GLN A 51 5.05 -13.39 -8.40
N GLN A 52 6.09 -12.71 -7.91
CA GLN A 52 7.29 -13.34 -7.33
C GLN A 52 7.07 -13.81 -5.89
N ASN A 53 6.11 -13.22 -5.17
CA ASN A 53 5.84 -13.44 -3.75
C ASN A 53 4.33 -13.68 -3.53
N PRO A 54 3.74 -14.77 -4.07
CA PRO A 54 2.29 -14.96 -4.08
C PRO A 54 1.67 -15.06 -2.69
N GLU A 55 2.42 -15.45 -1.66
CA GLU A 55 1.97 -15.51 -0.26
C GLU A 55 2.69 -14.49 0.64
N GLY A 56 3.24 -13.43 0.02
CA GLY A 56 4.01 -12.40 0.70
C GLY A 56 3.20 -11.62 1.73
N VAL A 57 3.94 -11.00 2.66
CA VAL A 57 3.38 -10.07 3.65
C VAL A 57 3.46 -8.66 3.08
N ILE A 58 2.34 -7.94 3.07
CA ILE A 58 2.25 -6.57 2.59
C ILE A 58 1.71 -5.65 3.69
N SER A 59 2.11 -4.39 3.60
CA SER A 59 1.57 -3.31 4.39
C SER A 59 1.46 -2.10 3.48
N LEU A 60 0.26 -1.52 3.36
CA LEU A 60 -0.03 -0.46 2.40
C LEU A 60 -0.38 0.84 3.13
N PRO A 61 0.21 1.98 2.74
CA PRO A 61 -0.02 3.26 3.41
C PRO A 61 -1.44 3.78 3.20
N THR A 62 -1.92 4.68 4.03
CA THR A 62 -3.22 5.37 3.85
C THR A 62 -3.03 6.81 3.36
N GLY A 63 -4.14 7.53 3.16
CA GLY A 63 -4.13 8.95 2.80
C GLY A 63 -4.18 9.23 1.29
N LYS A 64 -3.74 10.44 0.89
CA LYS A 64 -3.80 10.92 -0.51
C LYS A 64 -2.64 10.42 -1.36
N THR A 65 -1.46 10.26 -0.77
CA THR A 65 -0.25 9.83 -1.46
C THR A 65 -0.41 8.53 -2.27
N PRO A 66 -1.06 7.46 -1.75
CA PRO A 66 -1.22 6.22 -2.50
C PRO A 66 -2.40 6.21 -3.50
N GLU A 67 -3.12 7.31 -3.72
CA GLU A 67 -4.36 7.29 -4.52
C GLU A 67 -4.13 6.79 -5.96
N HIS A 68 -3.09 7.28 -6.65
CA HIS A 68 -2.77 6.80 -8.00
C HIS A 68 -2.29 5.35 -7.99
N PHE A 69 -1.53 4.94 -6.98
CA PHE A 69 -1.13 3.55 -6.80
C PHE A 69 -2.36 2.64 -6.69
N ILE A 70 -3.30 2.95 -5.80
CA ILE A 70 -4.55 2.19 -5.61
C ILE A 70 -5.33 2.08 -6.92
N LYS A 71 -5.52 3.21 -7.61
CA LYS A 71 -6.25 3.27 -8.87
C LYS A 71 -5.60 2.39 -9.94
N TRP A 72 -4.27 2.45 -10.08
CA TRP A 72 -3.54 1.65 -11.06
C TRP A 72 -3.57 0.16 -10.74
N VAL A 73 -3.34 -0.25 -9.48
CA VAL A 73 -3.43 -1.66 -9.08
C VAL A 73 -4.85 -2.19 -9.36
N TYR A 74 -5.89 -1.45 -8.96
CA TYR A 74 -7.27 -1.82 -9.25
C TYR A 74 -7.53 -1.93 -10.76
N HIS A 75 -7.08 -0.94 -11.54
CA HIS A 75 -7.27 -0.91 -12.98
C HIS A 75 -6.60 -2.11 -13.67
N ILE A 76 -5.35 -2.43 -13.31
CA ILE A 76 -4.61 -3.59 -13.83
C ILE A 76 -5.32 -4.90 -13.47
N LEU A 77 -5.70 -5.09 -12.20
CA LEU A 77 -6.34 -6.33 -11.74
C LEU A 77 -7.73 -6.55 -12.38
N LYS A 78 -8.53 -5.49 -12.49
CA LYS A 78 -9.88 -5.53 -13.06
C LYS A 78 -9.87 -5.80 -14.55
N ASN A 79 -8.88 -5.26 -15.26
CA ASN A 79 -8.78 -5.33 -16.71
C ASN A 79 -7.69 -6.31 -17.17
N TRP A 80 -7.29 -7.26 -16.32
CA TRP A 80 -6.13 -8.14 -16.55
C TRP A 80 -6.13 -8.75 -17.96
N ASP A 81 -7.27 -9.30 -18.39
CA ASP A 81 -7.38 -10.03 -19.67
C ASP A 81 -7.55 -9.11 -20.89
N LYS A 82 -7.52 -7.78 -20.71
CA LYS A 82 -7.62 -6.83 -21.82
C LYS A 82 -6.27 -6.63 -22.50
N LYS A 83 -6.29 -6.54 -23.83
CA LYS A 83 -5.10 -6.28 -24.66
C LYS A 83 -4.30 -5.06 -24.18
N GLU A 84 -4.98 -3.97 -23.83
CA GLU A 84 -4.37 -2.74 -23.32
C GLU A 84 -3.47 -3.00 -22.09
N ILE A 85 -3.98 -3.75 -21.10
CA ILE A 85 -3.19 -4.11 -19.91
C ILE A 85 -2.07 -5.07 -20.28
N HIS A 86 -2.32 -6.05 -21.14
CA HIS A 86 -1.27 -6.96 -21.58
C HIS A 86 -0.10 -6.23 -22.27
N ASP A 87 -0.40 -5.23 -23.10
CA ASP A 87 0.61 -4.41 -23.78
C ASP A 87 1.39 -3.55 -22.77
N GLU A 88 0.71 -2.97 -21.79
CA GLU A 88 1.32 -2.22 -20.69
C GLU A 88 2.28 -3.10 -19.86
N LEU A 89 1.83 -4.27 -19.43
CA LEU A 89 2.64 -5.22 -18.65
C LEU A 89 3.86 -5.69 -19.45
N LYS A 90 3.68 -6.00 -20.75
CA LYS A 90 4.76 -6.41 -21.64
C LYS A 90 5.82 -5.31 -21.81
N THR A 91 5.39 -4.05 -21.89
CA THR A 91 6.28 -2.88 -22.05
C THR A 91 7.27 -2.77 -20.89
N VAL A 92 6.85 -3.13 -19.68
CA VAL A 92 7.71 -3.11 -18.47
C VAL A 92 8.26 -4.49 -18.07
N GLY A 93 8.10 -5.49 -18.94
CA GLY A 93 8.66 -6.83 -18.73
C GLY A 93 7.92 -7.72 -17.71
N ILE A 94 6.67 -7.41 -17.36
CA ILE A 94 5.83 -8.24 -16.50
C ILE A 94 5.18 -9.37 -17.31
N ASN A 95 5.20 -10.60 -16.76
CA ASN A 95 4.55 -11.74 -17.36
C ASN A 95 3.01 -11.63 -17.25
N ASN A 96 2.32 -11.38 -18.36
CA ASN A 96 0.87 -11.26 -18.39
C ASN A 96 0.11 -12.61 -18.33
N SER A 97 0.79 -13.75 -18.48
CA SER A 97 0.15 -15.07 -18.39
C SER A 97 -0.21 -15.50 -16.96
N SER A 98 0.35 -14.84 -15.94
CA SER A 98 0.16 -15.20 -14.53
C SER A 98 -0.45 -14.05 -13.74
N LYS A 99 -1.77 -14.02 -13.57
CA LYS A 99 -2.43 -13.01 -12.73
C LYS A 99 -1.93 -13.08 -11.27
N PRO A 100 -1.59 -11.96 -10.62
CA PRO A 100 -1.17 -11.95 -9.22
C PRO A 100 -2.28 -12.47 -8.29
N LYS A 101 -1.90 -13.33 -7.34
CA LYS A 101 -2.81 -13.99 -6.39
C LYS A 101 -3.05 -13.12 -5.16
N MET A 102 -3.87 -12.09 -5.29
CA MET A 102 -4.11 -11.10 -4.24
C MET A 102 -4.74 -11.70 -2.97
N ASP A 103 -5.57 -12.74 -3.11
CA ASP A 103 -6.22 -13.48 -2.01
C ASP A 103 -5.23 -14.32 -1.18
N LYS A 104 -3.99 -14.47 -1.66
CA LYS A 104 -2.95 -15.23 -1.01
C LYS A 104 -2.02 -14.39 -0.13
N LEU A 105 -2.01 -13.08 -0.33
CA LEU A 105 -1.21 -12.14 0.45
C LEU A 105 -1.68 -12.07 1.91
N ARG A 106 -0.73 -11.81 2.81
CA ARG A 106 -1.01 -11.47 4.21
C ARG A 106 -0.90 -9.96 4.38
N PHE A 107 -1.93 -9.34 4.94
CA PHE A 107 -1.96 -7.88 5.13
C PHE A 107 -1.69 -7.52 6.59
N VAL A 108 -0.86 -6.51 6.83
CA VAL A 108 -0.65 -5.93 8.16
C VAL A 108 -0.91 -4.43 8.08
N GLN A 109 -1.83 -3.92 8.90
CA GLN A 109 -2.09 -2.48 9.00
C GLN A 109 -0.90 -1.76 9.68
N ILE A 110 -0.50 -0.60 9.14
CA ILE A 110 0.67 0.17 9.62
C ILE A 110 0.34 0.93 10.90
N ASP A 111 -0.75 1.68 10.88
CA ASP A 111 -1.12 2.65 11.90
C ASP A 111 -2.65 2.84 11.99
N GLU A 112 -3.09 3.46 13.09
CA GLU A 112 -4.47 3.91 13.33
C GLU A 112 -4.45 5.05 14.35
N PHE A 113 -5.48 5.89 14.33
CA PHE A 113 -5.70 6.88 15.39
C PHE A 113 -6.29 6.21 16.63
N TYR A 114 -5.71 6.46 17.81
CA TYR A 114 -6.30 6.02 19.08
C TYR A 114 -6.84 7.23 19.85
N PRO A 115 -8.08 7.23 20.35
CA PRO A 115 -9.04 6.11 20.44
C PRO A 115 -10.16 6.17 19.36
N ILE A 116 -9.84 6.37 18.08
CA ILE A 116 -10.90 6.57 17.07
C ILE A 116 -11.81 5.35 16.94
N ASP A 117 -13.12 5.57 16.81
CA ASP A 117 -14.03 4.50 16.40
C ASP A 117 -13.74 4.13 14.93
N VAL A 118 -13.47 2.84 14.68
CA VAL A 118 -13.15 2.32 13.35
C VAL A 118 -14.27 2.45 12.32
N ALA A 119 -15.50 2.74 12.75
CA ALA A 119 -16.62 3.05 11.85
C ALA A 119 -16.52 4.47 11.25
N GLN A 120 -15.69 5.36 11.83
CA GLN A 120 -15.54 6.72 11.33
C GLN A 120 -14.79 6.75 10.00
N HIS A 121 -15.21 7.64 9.10
CA HIS A 121 -14.59 7.81 7.78
C HIS A 121 -13.11 8.20 7.81
N ASN A 122 -12.64 8.80 8.91
CA ASN A 122 -11.24 9.19 9.11
C ASN A 122 -10.36 8.08 9.69
N SER A 123 -10.96 6.94 10.09
CA SER A 123 -10.21 5.77 10.54
C SER A 123 -9.42 5.17 9.37
N PHE A 124 -8.19 4.79 9.64
CA PHE A 124 -7.36 4.06 8.68
C PHE A 124 -7.85 2.63 8.45
N TYR A 125 -8.45 2.00 9.46
CA TYR A 125 -9.23 0.78 9.31
C TYR A 125 -10.33 0.96 8.26
N TYR A 126 -11.17 1.99 8.39
CA TYR A 126 -12.23 2.28 7.41
C TYR A 126 -11.65 2.50 6.00
N TYR A 127 -10.59 3.30 5.87
CA TYR A 127 -9.91 3.55 4.60
C TYR A 127 -9.43 2.24 3.96
N ILE A 128 -8.76 1.38 4.72
CA ILE A 128 -8.19 0.11 4.24
C ILE A 128 -9.29 -0.82 3.74
N GLN A 129 -10.39 -0.96 4.50
CA GLN A 129 -11.54 -1.77 4.05
C GLN A 129 -12.10 -1.27 2.73
N LYS A 130 -12.28 0.05 2.62
CA LYS A 130 -12.92 0.70 1.47
C LYS A 130 -12.06 0.70 0.21
N PHE A 131 -10.77 1.01 0.34
CA PHE A 131 -9.91 1.28 -0.82
C PHE A 131 -9.01 0.10 -1.18
N TYR A 132 -8.60 -0.72 -0.22
CA TYR A 132 -7.77 -1.90 -0.48
C TYR A 132 -8.61 -3.17 -0.57
N PHE A 133 -9.26 -3.60 0.50
CA PHE A 133 -9.90 -4.92 0.54
C PHE A 133 -11.04 -5.06 -0.47
N LYS A 134 -11.93 -4.06 -0.54
CA LYS A 134 -13.04 -4.07 -1.48
C LYS A 134 -12.61 -4.12 -2.95
N ASN A 135 -11.47 -3.50 -3.29
CA ASN A 135 -11.07 -3.29 -4.67
C ASN A 135 -10.00 -4.27 -5.15
N LEU A 136 -9.09 -4.71 -4.28
CA LEU A 136 -7.90 -5.46 -4.68
C LEU A 136 -8.06 -6.97 -4.52
N GLY A 137 -9.17 -7.46 -3.97
CA GLY A 137 -9.41 -8.90 -3.80
C GLY A 137 -8.51 -9.54 -2.73
N LEU A 138 -8.14 -8.77 -1.70
CA LEU A 138 -7.44 -9.27 -0.52
C LEU A 138 -8.38 -10.10 0.36
N ASP A 139 -7.86 -11.13 1.03
CA ASP A 139 -8.62 -11.96 1.97
C ASP A 139 -8.61 -11.36 3.38
N PRO A 140 -9.76 -10.90 3.94
CA PRO A 140 -9.83 -10.38 5.30
C PRO A 140 -9.38 -11.38 6.37
N LYS A 141 -9.47 -12.69 6.11
CA LYS A 141 -9.00 -13.73 7.05
C LYS A 141 -7.48 -13.82 7.13
N LYS A 142 -6.75 -13.19 6.20
CA LYS A 142 -5.29 -13.12 6.17
C LYS A 142 -4.76 -11.75 6.55
N ALA A 143 -5.58 -10.95 7.23
CA ALA A 143 -5.25 -9.59 7.60
C ALA A 143 -5.13 -9.44 9.12
N LEU A 144 -4.11 -8.70 9.55
CA LEU A 144 -3.96 -8.19 10.90
C LEU A 144 -4.34 -6.71 10.88
N PHE A 145 -5.47 -6.40 11.52
CA PHE A 145 -6.02 -5.06 11.60
C PHE A 145 -5.90 -4.50 13.01
N MET A 146 -5.77 -3.18 13.12
CA MET A 146 -5.95 -2.45 14.36
C MET A 146 -7.42 -2.06 14.50
N ASN A 147 -8.21 -2.95 15.10
CA ASN A 147 -9.61 -2.64 15.43
C ASN A 147 -9.68 -2.08 16.85
N ILE A 148 -9.66 -0.76 16.97
CA ILE A 148 -9.61 -0.05 18.26
C ILE A 148 -10.78 -0.46 19.18
N ASN A 149 -11.96 -0.69 18.61
CA ASN A 149 -13.17 -1.11 19.34
C ASN A 149 -13.04 -2.52 19.97
N LYS A 150 -11.96 -3.25 19.68
CA LYS A 150 -11.68 -4.60 20.20
C LYS A 150 -10.38 -4.70 20.99
N ILE A 151 -9.59 -3.63 21.04
CA ILE A 151 -8.36 -3.60 21.83
C ILE A 151 -8.75 -3.48 23.30
N GLY A 152 -8.17 -4.33 24.15
CA GLY A 152 -8.40 -4.27 25.59
C GLY A 152 -7.93 -2.94 26.17
N THR A 153 -8.71 -2.41 27.11
CA THR A 153 -8.43 -1.14 27.80
C THR A 153 -7.98 -1.40 29.24
N ALA A 154 -7.43 -0.37 29.89
CA ALA A 154 -7.09 -0.46 31.31
C ALA A 154 -8.36 -0.73 32.12
N GLU A 155 -8.30 -1.76 32.97
CA GLU A 155 -9.42 -2.19 33.83
C GLU A 155 -10.71 -2.50 33.05
N ASP A 156 -10.60 -2.85 31.76
CA ASP A 156 -11.74 -3.06 30.85
C ASP A 156 -12.71 -1.86 30.78
N LEU A 157 -12.24 -0.65 31.11
CA LEU A 157 -13.05 0.56 31.08
C LEU A 157 -13.41 0.94 29.63
N PRO A 158 -14.65 1.40 29.37
CA PRO A 158 -15.03 1.92 28.07
C PRO A 158 -14.15 3.12 27.64
N LEU A 159 -13.89 3.25 26.34
CA LEU A 159 -13.06 4.35 25.80
C LEU A 159 -13.65 5.72 26.14
N GLU A 160 -14.98 5.84 26.24
CA GLU A 160 -15.68 7.07 26.59
C GLU A 160 -15.44 7.48 28.05
N VAL A 161 -15.07 6.52 28.92
CA VAL A 161 -14.68 6.79 30.31
C VAL A 161 -13.22 7.23 30.38
N ILE A 162 -12.35 6.60 29.60
CA ILE A 162 -10.91 6.92 29.55
C ILE A 162 -10.66 8.26 28.83
N PHE A 163 -11.43 8.53 27.79
CA PHE A 163 -11.37 9.72 26.94
C PHE A 163 -12.74 10.41 26.93
N PRO A 164 -13.13 11.07 28.03
CA PRO A 164 -14.40 11.77 28.10
C PRO A 164 -14.50 12.80 26.98
N GLU A 165 -15.69 12.87 26.35
CA GLU A 165 -15.97 13.74 25.20
C GLU A 165 -15.06 13.50 23.99
N ASN A 166 -14.38 12.34 23.91
CA ASN A 166 -13.34 12.02 22.92
C ASN A 166 -12.15 12.99 22.94
N ILE A 167 -11.88 13.63 24.09
CA ILE A 167 -10.76 14.56 24.24
C ILE A 167 -9.55 13.80 24.79
N VAL A 168 -8.43 13.89 24.06
CA VAL A 168 -7.14 13.37 24.52
C VAL A 168 -6.42 14.45 25.33
N ASP A 169 -6.12 14.15 26.60
CA ASP A 169 -5.35 15.06 27.44
C ASP A 169 -3.85 15.04 27.05
N LEU A 170 -3.45 16.04 26.26
CA LEU A 170 -2.07 16.18 25.80
C LEU A 170 -1.10 16.65 26.89
N SER A 171 -1.60 17.12 28.05
CA SER A 171 -0.74 17.48 29.18
C SER A 171 0.05 16.27 29.71
N LEU A 172 -0.49 15.06 29.50
CA LEU A 172 0.15 13.80 29.88
C LEU A 172 1.40 13.46 29.05
N ARG A 173 1.64 14.13 27.92
CA ARG A 173 2.77 13.86 27.01
C ARG A 173 4.12 14.26 27.60
N VAL A 174 4.13 15.28 28.46
CA VAL A 174 5.37 15.84 29.06
C VAL A 174 5.28 15.63 30.56
N ARG A 175 5.66 14.44 31.02
CA ARG A 175 5.81 14.10 32.44
C ARG A 175 7.23 13.67 32.71
#